data_AF-A0A7W1T833-F1
#
_entry.id   AF-A0A7W1T833-F1
#
_cell.length_a   1.000
_cell.length_b   1.000
_cell.length_c   1.000
_cell.angle_alpha   90.00
_cell.angle_beta   90.00
_cell.angle_gamma   90.00
#
_symmetry.space_group_name_H-M   'P 1'
#
loop_
_entity.id
_entity.type
_entity.pdbx_description
1 polymer ?
#
loop_
_entity_poly.entity_id
_entity_poly.type
_entity_poly.pdbx_seq_one_letter_code
_entity_poly.pdbx_strand_id
1 'polypeptide(L)'
;MRKSLLILLFSCMLLGLSACSTAPNGLNDNKSASPDKAADELATQTIEAIFNKDAVSVQKNSVANQKFDLPTYKSSYQEVQKENDYLYGAYYQKDKIYYLFTFIDKEKPEKLELTLQKVDNTWQLVALTPWHTKGTNLTEKEIYNKIGKGTGDDIRIFERGANFMRI
;
A
#
# COMPACT_ATOMS: atom_id res chain seq x y z
N MET A 1 -66.39 -6.54 19.77
CA MET A 1 -65.13 -7.31 19.87
C MET A 1 -64.16 -6.76 18.84
N ARG A 2 -63.13 -6.02 19.28
CA ARG A 2 -62.04 -5.52 18.44
C ARG A 2 -60.79 -5.56 19.30
N LYS A 3 -59.71 -6.16 18.77
CA LYS A 3 -58.33 -5.66 18.81
C LYS A 3 -57.44 -6.67 18.10
N SER A 4 -56.97 -6.25 16.93
CA SER A 4 -56.06 -6.95 16.06
C SER A 4 -54.60 -6.75 16.52
N LEU A 5 -53.81 -7.81 16.31
CA LEU A 5 -52.37 -7.88 16.01
C LEU A 5 -51.44 -6.78 16.56
N LEU A 6 -50.53 -7.20 17.44
CA LEU A 6 -49.19 -6.62 17.61
C LEU A 6 -48.17 -7.76 17.70
N ILE A 7 -47.82 -8.31 16.54
CA ILE A 7 -46.57 -9.04 16.31
C ILE A 7 -45.97 -8.36 15.09
N LEU A 8 -44.90 -7.58 15.25
CA LEU A 8 -43.86 -7.40 14.23
C LEU A 8 -42.81 -6.37 14.70
N LEU A 9 -41.56 -6.70 14.37
CA LEU A 9 -40.40 -5.81 14.26
C LEU A 9 -39.65 -5.46 15.55
N PHE A 10 -39.03 -6.49 16.14
CA PHE A 10 -37.85 -6.34 17.00
C PHE A 10 -36.61 -6.85 16.25
N SER A 11 -36.27 -6.23 15.11
CA SER A 11 -35.06 -6.55 14.33
C SER A 11 -34.86 -5.47 13.28
N CYS A 12 -34.22 -4.35 13.63
CA CYS A 12 -33.49 -3.45 12.71
C CYS A 12 -33.09 -2.15 13.43
N MET A 13 -32.17 -2.20 14.40
CA MET A 13 -31.36 -1.02 14.77
C MET A 13 -30.03 -1.47 15.39
N LEU A 14 -29.17 -2.08 14.57
CA LEU A 14 -27.73 -2.17 14.81
C LEU A 14 -26.98 -1.87 13.49
N LEU A 15 -27.27 -0.70 12.93
CA LEU A 15 -26.38 -0.02 11.99
C LEU A 15 -25.81 1.20 12.71
N GLY A 16 -25.11 0.93 13.82
CA GLY A 16 -24.33 1.91 14.54
C GLY A 16 -22.95 2.04 13.90
N LEU A 17 -22.85 2.99 12.97
CA LEU A 17 -21.69 3.87 12.82
C LEU A 17 -20.31 3.23 13.05
N SER A 18 -19.82 2.43 12.11
CA SER A 18 -18.36 2.34 11.91
C SER A 18 -17.92 3.65 11.26
N ALA A 19 -17.54 4.60 12.12
CA ALA A 19 -17.02 5.90 11.76
C ALA A 19 -15.99 5.79 10.61
N CYS A 20 -16.22 6.54 9.53
CA CYS A 20 -15.16 6.93 8.62
C CYS A 20 -14.12 7.69 9.45
N SER A 21 -13.01 7.03 9.78
CA SER A 21 -11.82 7.66 10.35
C SER A 21 -11.20 8.58 9.30
N THR A 22 -11.75 9.78 9.14
CA THR A 22 -11.01 10.87 8.51
C THR A 22 -9.92 11.28 9.49
N ALA A 23 -8.66 11.05 9.13
CA ALA A 23 -7.56 11.60 9.91
C ALA A 23 -7.72 13.13 9.97
N PRO A 24 -7.22 13.82 11.02
CA PRO A 24 -7.58 15.22 11.32
C PRO A 24 -7.26 16.26 10.23
N ASN A 25 -6.62 15.87 9.13
CA ASN A 25 -6.05 16.76 8.12
C ASN A 25 -6.56 16.50 6.68
N GLY A 26 -7.70 15.80 6.51
CA GLY A 26 -8.22 15.44 5.19
C GLY A 26 -7.46 14.31 4.49
N LEU A 27 -6.54 13.65 5.21
CA LEU A 27 -5.94 12.39 4.81
C LEU A 27 -6.90 11.26 5.16
N ASN A 28 -7.04 10.31 4.25
CA ASN A 28 -7.80 9.10 4.47
C ASN A 28 -6.81 7.93 4.54
N ASP A 29 -6.77 7.20 5.66
CA ASP A 29 -5.92 6.02 5.72
C ASP A 29 -6.51 4.82 4.96
N ASN A 30 -7.71 4.97 4.39
CA ASN A 30 -8.47 4.00 3.58
C ASN A 30 -8.10 2.54 3.90
N LYS A 31 -8.27 2.14 5.17
CA LYS A 31 -7.90 0.83 5.73
C LYS A 31 -8.91 -0.27 5.33
N SER A 32 -9.45 -0.18 4.12
CA SER A 32 -10.26 -1.26 3.55
C SER A 32 -9.41 -2.51 3.35
N ALA A 33 -10.04 -3.69 3.39
CA ALA A 33 -9.34 -4.95 3.19
C ALA A 33 -8.49 -4.94 1.90
N SER A 34 -7.32 -5.57 1.98
CA SER A 34 -6.45 -5.80 0.82
C SER A 34 -7.25 -6.49 -0.30
N PRO A 35 -7.25 -5.92 -1.52
CA PRO A 35 -7.81 -6.59 -2.70
C PRO A 35 -7.05 -7.87 -3.07
N ASP A 36 -5.77 -7.96 -2.72
CA ASP A 36 -4.92 -9.11 -3.03
C ASP A 36 -3.81 -9.29 -1.98
N LYS A 37 -4.09 -10.09 -0.96
CA LYS A 37 -3.20 -10.28 0.20
C LYS A 37 -1.84 -10.88 -0.21
N ALA A 38 -1.83 -11.77 -1.21
CA ALA A 38 -0.61 -12.43 -1.66
C ALA A 38 0.35 -11.43 -2.32
N ALA A 39 -0.19 -10.47 -3.09
CA ALA A 39 0.60 -9.39 -3.65
C ALA A 39 1.23 -8.50 -2.56
N ASP A 40 0.45 -8.14 -1.55
CA ASP A 40 0.91 -7.25 -0.47
C ASP A 40 1.97 -7.90 0.42
N GLU A 41 1.82 -9.21 0.70
CA GLU A 41 2.84 -10.01 1.39
C GLU A 41 4.14 -10.06 0.57
N LEU A 42 4.04 -10.30 -0.74
CA LEU A 42 5.19 -10.31 -1.65
C LEU A 42 5.89 -8.94 -1.69
N ALA A 43 5.13 -7.85 -1.78
CA ALA A 43 5.67 -6.50 -1.80
C ALA A 43 6.42 -6.18 -0.50
N THR A 44 5.83 -6.52 0.66
CA THR A 44 6.43 -6.30 1.97
C THR A 44 7.73 -7.10 2.14
N GLN A 45 7.72 -8.39 1.78
CA GLN A 45 8.94 -9.23 1.77
C GLN A 45 10.03 -8.67 0.85
N THR A 46 9.64 -8.12 -0.30
CA THR A 46 10.58 -7.54 -1.25
C THR A 46 11.19 -6.25 -0.69
N ILE A 47 10.41 -5.40 -0.03
CA ILE A 47 10.91 -4.21 0.68
C ILE A 47 11.95 -4.62 1.73
N GLU A 48 11.62 -5.57 2.60
CA GLU A 48 12.54 -6.06 3.63
C GLU A 48 13.84 -6.63 3.02
N ALA A 49 13.73 -7.42 1.95
CA ALA A 49 14.89 -7.96 1.24
C ALA A 49 15.81 -6.86 0.68
N ILE A 50 15.24 -5.76 0.17
CA ILE A 50 16.02 -4.61 -0.33
C ILE A 50 16.80 -3.94 0.80
N PHE A 51 16.15 -3.67 1.94
CA PHE A 51 16.84 -3.11 3.12
C PHE A 51 17.95 -4.05 3.64
N ASN A 52 17.74 -5.36 3.53
CA ASN A 52 18.72 -6.39 3.90
C ASN A 52 19.79 -6.65 2.82
N LYS A 53 19.73 -5.97 1.67
CA LYS A 53 20.61 -6.18 0.51
C LYS A 53 20.60 -7.62 -0.01
N ASP A 54 19.47 -8.32 0.17
CA ASP A 54 19.27 -9.70 -0.29
C ASP A 54 18.81 -9.73 -1.75
N ALA A 55 19.77 -9.55 -2.65
CA ALA A 55 19.53 -9.59 -4.10
C ALA A 55 19.00 -10.94 -4.60
N VAL A 56 19.30 -12.04 -3.90
CA VAL A 56 18.85 -13.38 -4.31
C VAL A 56 17.35 -13.51 -4.09
N SER A 57 16.84 -13.07 -2.95
CA SER A 57 15.41 -13.08 -2.67
C SER A 57 14.64 -12.14 -3.60
N VAL A 58 15.15 -10.92 -3.86
CA VAL A 58 14.52 -10.00 -4.83
C VAL A 58 14.49 -10.60 -6.23
N GLN A 59 15.58 -11.22 -6.67
CA GLN A 59 15.66 -11.87 -7.97
C GLN A 59 14.63 -13.00 -8.10
N LYS A 60 14.51 -13.88 -7.10
CA LYS A 60 13.55 -15.01 -7.10
C LYS A 60 12.09 -14.55 -7.23
N ASN A 61 11.78 -13.37 -6.72
CA ASN A 61 10.43 -12.80 -6.72
C ASN A 61 10.10 -12.02 -8.01
N SER A 62 11.05 -11.93 -8.93
CA SER A 62 10.90 -11.14 -10.14
C SER A 62 10.49 -11.94 -11.36
N VAL A 63 9.93 -11.23 -12.33
CA VAL A 63 9.62 -11.79 -13.64
C VAL A 63 10.89 -12.37 -14.27
N ALA A 64 10.80 -13.62 -14.72
CA ALA A 64 11.90 -14.35 -15.33
C ALA A 64 13.22 -14.37 -14.51
N ASN A 65 13.15 -14.23 -13.18
CA ASN A 65 14.33 -14.11 -12.30
C ASN A 65 15.29 -12.99 -12.73
N GLN A 66 14.76 -11.87 -13.20
CA GLN A 66 15.52 -10.68 -13.55
C GLN A 66 16.32 -10.14 -12.36
N LYS A 67 17.58 -9.77 -12.63
CA LYS A 67 18.40 -9.04 -11.65
C LYS A 67 18.04 -7.57 -11.64
N PHE A 68 17.92 -6.99 -10.45
CA PHE A 68 17.71 -5.56 -10.24
C PHE A 68 18.94 -4.97 -9.56
N ASP A 69 19.28 -3.74 -9.96
CA ASP A 69 20.18 -2.91 -9.16
C ASP A 69 19.42 -2.43 -7.94
N LEU A 70 19.80 -2.94 -6.76
CA LEU A 70 19.12 -2.62 -5.52
C LEU A 70 19.53 -1.22 -5.02
N PRO A 71 18.58 -0.35 -4.66
CA PRO A 71 18.89 0.89 -3.98
C PRO A 71 19.51 0.58 -2.62
N THR A 72 20.41 1.45 -2.18
CA THR A 72 21.06 1.32 -0.88
C THR A 72 20.62 2.46 0.02
N TYR A 73 20.09 2.11 1.18
CA TYR A 73 19.72 3.04 2.24
C TYR A 73 20.70 2.90 3.41
N LYS A 74 20.85 3.97 4.18
CA LYS A 74 21.72 4.01 5.37
C LYS A 74 21.01 3.42 6.59
N SER A 75 19.71 3.65 6.71
CA SER A 75 18.84 3.09 7.74
C SER A 75 18.40 1.68 7.39
N SER A 76 18.26 0.85 8.41
CA SER A 76 17.57 -0.44 8.32
C SER A 76 16.06 -0.23 8.25
N TYR A 77 15.34 -1.26 7.79
CA TYR A 77 13.87 -1.24 7.76
C TYR A 77 13.27 -1.01 9.16
N GLN A 78 13.85 -1.64 10.18
CA GLN A 78 13.42 -1.52 11.57
C GLN A 78 13.64 -0.11 12.14
N GLU A 79 14.75 0.56 11.78
CA GLU A 79 14.97 1.96 12.14
C GLU A 79 13.90 2.86 11.52
N VAL A 80 13.62 2.68 10.22
CA VAL A 80 12.56 3.45 9.53
C VAL A 80 11.21 3.29 10.21
N GLN A 81 10.81 2.05 10.53
CA GLN A 81 9.54 1.79 11.22
C GLN A 81 9.51 2.44 12.61
N LYS A 82 10.62 2.38 13.35
CA LYS A 82 10.71 2.95 14.71
C LYS A 82 10.59 4.47 14.74
N GLU A 83 11.16 5.17 13.76
CA GLU A 83 11.06 6.63 13.65
C GLU A 83 9.63 7.11 13.34
N ASN A 84 8.76 6.20 12.87
CA ASN A 84 7.37 6.51 12.52
C ASN A 84 7.24 7.66 11.50
N ASP A 85 8.25 7.88 10.65
CA ASP A 85 8.25 8.91 9.62
C ASP A 85 8.32 8.27 8.23
N TYR A 86 7.24 7.57 7.89
CA TYR A 86 7.11 6.86 6.62
C TYR A 86 5.66 6.70 6.17
N LEU A 87 5.50 6.43 4.88
CA LEU A 87 4.23 6.06 4.26
C LEU A 87 4.46 4.80 3.44
N TYR A 88 3.65 3.78 3.72
CA TYR A 88 3.55 2.57 2.92
C TYR A 88 2.13 2.43 2.37
N GLY A 89 2.00 2.44 1.04
CA GLY A 89 0.72 2.28 0.38
C GLY A 89 0.82 1.70 -1.03
N ALA A 90 -0.33 1.40 -1.61
CA ALA A 90 -0.44 0.81 -2.93
C ALA A 90 -1.58 1.41 -3.75
N TYR A 91 -1.39 1.37 -5.06
CA TYR A 91 -2.40 1.64 -6.08
C TYR A 91 -2.65 0.36 -6.90
N TYR A 92 -3.89 -0.14 -6.85
CA TYR A 92 -4.30 -1.39 -7.48
C TYR A 92 -4.90 -1.14 -8.85
N GLN A 93 -4.37 -1.86 -9.84
CA GLN A 93 -4.98 -2.06 -11.14
C GLN A 93 -5.21 -3.55 -11.36
N LYS A 94 -5.94 -3.89 -12.44
CA LYS A 94 -6.38 -5.27 -12.71
C LYS A 94 -5.23 -6.29 -12.70
N ASP A 95 -4.15 -6.00 -13.42
CA ASP A 95 -2.99 -6.89 -13.56
C ASP A 95 -1.70 -6.29 -12.99
N LYS A 96 -1.74 -5.07 -12.44
CA LYS A 96 -0.58 -4.37 -11.90
C LYS A 96 -0.89 -3.73 -10.55
N ILE A 97 0.07 -3.74 -9.64
CA ILE A 97 -0.02 -3.01 -8.38
C ILE A 97 1.25 -2.20 -8.19
N TYR A 98 1.06 -0.93 -7.84
CA TYR A 98 2.14 0.05 -7.63
C TYR A 98 2.27 0.33 -6.14
N TYR A 99 3.37 -0.13 -5.54
CA TYR A 99 3.66 0.08 -4.12
C TYR A 99 4.62 1.25 -3.95
N LEU A 100 4.32 2.11 -2.98
CA LEU A 100 5.12 3.24 -2.57
C LEU A 100 5.54 3.06 -1.11
N PHE A 101 6.84 3.10 -0.86
CA PHE A 101 7.41 3.21 0.48
C PHE A 101 8.28 4.45 0.57
N THR A 102 7.77 5.54 1.15
CA THR A 102 8.55 6.78 1.37
C THR A 102 8.92 6.91 2.83
N PHE A 103 10.13 7.37 3.11
CA PHE A 103 10.67 7.43 4.48
C PHE A 103 11.79 8.45 4.57
N ILE A 104 12.20 8.80 5.79
CA ILE A 104 13.41 9.59 6.04
C ILE A 104 14.59 8.66 6.32
N ASP A 105 15.65 8.80 5.52
CA ASP A 105 16.93 8.13 5.71
C ASP A 105 18.02 9.12 6.12
N LYS A 106 18.39 9.14 7.40
CA LYS A 106 19.39 10.07 7.97
C LYS A 106 19.17 11.51 7.47
N GLU A 107 17.97 12.04 7.74
CA GLU A 107 17.50 13.40 7.41
C GLU A 107 17.17 13.65 5.93
N LYS A 108 17.34 12.67 5.04
CA LYS A 108 16.98 12.80 3.63
C LYS A 108 15.69 12.05 3.31
N PRO A 109 14.73 12.68 2.60
CA PRO A 109 13.58 11.94 2.10
C PRO A 109 14.01 10.97 1.01
N GLU A 110 13.66 9.71 1.19
CA GLU A 110 13.90 8.63 0.26
C GLU A 110 12.57 7.99 -0.16
N LYS A 111 12.60 7.30 -1.30
CA LYS A 111 11.47 6.50 -1.76
C LYS A 111 11.95 5.18 -2.34
N LEU A 112 11.18 4.14 -2.06
CA LEU A 112 11.26 2.85 -2.72
C LEU A 112 9.94 2.59 -3.44
N GLU A 113 10.04 2.38 -4.74
CA GLU A 113 8.92 2.12 -5.64
C GLU A 113 8.99 0.69 -6.17
N LEU A 114 7.88 -0.05 -6.06
CA LEU A 114 7.77 -1.41 -6.61
C LEU A 114 6.56 -1.50 -7.53
N THR A 115 6.72 -2.17 -8.67
CA THR A 115 5.60 -2.59 -9.52
C THR A 115 5.53 -4.11 -9.53
N LEU A 116 4.41 -4.66 -9.03
CA LEU A 116 4.06 -6.06 -9.23
C LEU A 116 3.14 -6.19 -10.44
N GLN A 117 3.33 -7.24 -11.24
CA GLN A 117 2.44 -7.61 -12.32
C GLN A 117 2.03 -9.07 -12.19
N LYS A 118 0.77 -9.37 -12.55
CA LYS A 118 0.26 -10.74 -12.58
C LYS A 118 0.67 -11.42 -13.88
N VAL A 119 1.57 -12.39 -13.80
CA VAL A 119 2.05 -13.23 -14.91
C VAL A 119 1.64 -14.66 -14.62
N ASP A 120 0.89 -15.28 -15.53
CA ASP A 120 0.35 -16.65 -15.36
C ASP A 120 -0.34 -16.86 -13.99
N ASN A 121 -1.18 -15.88 -13.62
CA ASN A 121 -1.93 -15.84 -12.35
C ASN A 121 -1.06 -15.74 -11.07
N THR A 122 0.24 -15.50 -11.20
CA THR A 122 1.19 -15.30 -10.09
C THR A 122 1.71 -13.86 -10.08
N TRP A 123 1.79 -13.25 -8.90
CA TRP A 123 2.38 -11.91 -8.77
C TRP A 123 3.91 -11.99 -8.85
N GLN A 124 4.50 -11.12 -9.65
CA GLN A 124 5.94 -11.04 -9.85
C GLN A 124 6.38 -9.57 -9.87
N LEU A 125 7.56 -9.30 -9.32
CA LEU A 125 8.20 -8.00 -9.40
C LEU A 125 8.65 -7.73 -10.85
N VAL A 126 8.20 -6.63 -11.44
CA VAL A 126 8.56 -6.23 -12.82
C VAL A 126 9.34 -4.93 -12.87
N ALA A 127 9.29 -4.11 -11.83
CA ALA A 127 10.05 -2.88 -11.77
C ALA A 127 10.34 -2.47 -10.32
N LEU A 128 11.49 -1.82 -10.16
CA LEU A 128 11.94 -1.21 -8.93
C LEU A 128 12.54 0.16 -9.28
N THR A 129 12.06 1.20 -8.61
CA THR A 129 12.57 2.59 -8.61
C THR A 129 13.34 3.01 -9.88
N PRO A 130 12.65 3.55 -10.92
CA PRO A 130 11.27 4.05 -10.88
C PRO A 130 10.20 2.98 -11.18
N TRP A 131 8.94 3.31 -10.87
CA TRP A 131 7.80 2.51 -11.33
C TRP A 131 7.72 2.34 -12.85
N HIS A 132 7.13 1.22 -13.29
CA HIS A 132 6.75 1.01 -14.69
C HIS A 132 5.28 1.38 -14.94
N THR A 133 5.03 2.68 -15.14
CA THR A 133 3.67 3.23 -15.38
C THR A 133 3.21 3.13 -16.85
N LYS A 134 3.98 2.49 -17.73
CA LYS A 134 3.50 2.26 -19.10
C LYS A 134 2.24 1.38 -19.08
N GLY A 135 1.18 1.86 -19.72
CA GLY A 135 -0.11 1.16 -19.82
C GLY A 135 -1.12 1.52 -18.72
N THR A 136 -0.78 2.38 -17.76
CA THR A 136 -1.78 3.02 -16.88
C THR A 136 -2.27 4.34 -17.48
N ASN A 137 -3.48 4.76 -17.10
CA ASN A 137 -4.04 6.08 -17.39
C ASN A 137 -3.55 7.17 -16.43
N LEU A 138 -2.74 6.82 -15.43
CA LEU A 138 -2.18 7.74 -14.44
C LEU A 138 -0.67 7.85 -14.60
N THR A 139 -0.17 9.07 -14.42
CA THR A 139 1.26 9.35 -14.27
C THR A 139 1.79 8.87 -12.91
N GLU A 140 3.11 8.70 -12.79
CA GLU A 140 3.79 8.42 -11.51
C GLU A 140 3.38 9.44 -10.43
N LYS A 141 3.34 10.73 -10.78
CA LYS A 141 2.94 11.81 -9.87
C LYS A 141 1.49 11.66 -9.40
N GLU A 142 0.58 11.25 -10.28
CA GLU A 142 -0.83 11.04 -9.91
C GLU A 142 -1.01 9.83 -8.99
N ILE A 143 -0.30 8.73 -9.26
CA ILE A 143 -0.29 7.55 -8.39
C ILE A 143 0.26 7.91 -7.02
N TYR A 144 1.42 8.58 -6.97
CA TYR A 144 2.03 9.06 -5.74
C TYR A 144 1.07 9.93 -4.94
N ASN A 145 0.44 10.92 -5.57
CA ASN A 145 -0.51 11.82 -4.90
C ASN A 145 -1.74 11.09 -4.35
N LYS A 146 -2.26 10.11 -5.11
CA LYS A 146 -3.41 9.31 -4.68
C LYS A 146 -3.05 8.46 -3.46
N ILE A 147 -1.87 7.83 -3.43
CA ILE A 147 -1.37 7.09 -2.26
C ILE A 147 -1.12 8.07 -1.10
N GLY A 148 -0.42 9.18 -1.33
CA GLY A 148 -0.12 10.19 -0.31
C GLY A 148 -1.37 10.66 0.45
N LYS A 149 -2.46 10.93 -0.29
CA LYS A 149 -3.74 11.39 0.25
C LYS A 149 -4.69 10.26 0.68
N GLY A 150 -4.44 9.03 0.23
CA GLY A 150 -5.33 7.89 0.40
C GLY A 150 -6.68 8.03 -0.31
N THR A 151 -6.67 8.55 -1.55
CA THR A 151 -7.88 8.88 -2.31
C THR A 151 -8.15 7.92 -3.46
N GLY A 152 -9.26 7.20 -3.39
CA GLY A 152 -9.72 6.26 -4.43
C GLY A 152 -9.96 4.86 -3.86
N ASP A 153 -10.91 4.14 -4.45
CA ASP A 153 -11.24 2.76 -4.05
C ASP A 153 -10.13 1.76 -4.39
N ASP A 154 -9.27 2.16 -5.33
CA ASP A 154 -8.08 1.49 -5.82
C ASP A 154 -6.82 1.80 -5.00
N ILE A 155 -6.94 2.55 -3.90
CA ILE A 155 -5.82 2.91 -3.02
C ILE A 155 -5.92 2.15 -1.69
N ARG A 156 -4.78 1.66 -1.21
CA ARG A 156 -4.61 1.17 0.16
C ARG A 156 -3.44 1.86 0.82
N ILE A 157 -3.62 2.24 2.08
CA ILE A 157 -2.54 2.67 2.96
C ILE A 157 -2.34 1.56 3.97
N PHE A 158 -1.20 0.89 3.90
CA PHE A 158 -0.85 -0.14 4.87
C PHE A 158 -0.47 0.52 6.18
N GLU A 159 0.38 1.53 6.08
CA GLU A 159 0.82 2.28 7.23
C GLU A 159 1.18 3.71 6.88
N ARG A 160 0.85 4.60 7.81
CA ARG A 160 1.30 5.97 7.85
C ARG A 160 1.86 6.18 9.24
N GLY A 161 3.17 6.36 9.33
CA GLY A 161 3.80 6.62 10.60
C GLY A 161 3.26 7.90 11.24
N ALA A 162 3.21 7.94 12.57
CA ALA A 162 2.65 9.07 13.31
C ALA A 162 3.36 10.41 13.02
N ASN A 163 4.65 10.37 12.68
CA ASN A 163 5.45 11.54 12.32
C ASN A 163 5.43 11.84 10.82
N PHE A 164 4.80 10.98 10.00
CA PHE A 164 4.63 11.20 8.58
C PHE A 164 3.73 12.42 8.34
N MET A 165 4.37 13.58 8.30
CA MET A 165 3.74 14.88 8.18
C MET A 165 4.46 15.68 7.09
N ARG A 166 3.80 15.75 5.93
CA ARG A 166 4.03 16.72 4.84
C ARG A 166 5.44 16.73 4.22
N ILE A 167 5.59 15.95 3.15
CA ILE A 167 6.27 16.43 1.94
C ILE A 167 5.19 16.82 0.93
#